data_AF-A0A7C4ETI0-F1
#
_entry.id   AF-A0A7C4ETI0-F1
#
_cell.length_a   1.000
_cell.length_b   1.000
_cell.length_c   1.000
_cell.angle_alpha   90.00
_cell.angle_beta   90.00
_cell.angle_gamma   90.00
#
_symmetry.space_group_name_H-M   'P 1'
#
loop_
_entity.id
_entity.type
_entity.pdbx_description
1 polymer ?
#
loop_
_entity_poly.entity_id
_entity_poly.type
_entity_poly.pdbx_seq_one_letter_code
_entity_poly.pdbx_strand_id
1 'polypeptide(L)'
;LMARGHNPQDIALALHLSVVKRSVSMLKRVATESPLVFSGGVARNRCVATLVAKELNSTILIPPEPDLIGALGAALHCRQRMLSGESRAQS
;
A
#
# COMPACT_ATOMS: atom_id res chain seq x y z
N LEU A 1 -9.15 -26.06 -9.68
CA LEU A 1 -8.40 -26.04 -8.40
C LEU A 1 -9.17 -26.78 -7.30
N MET A 2 -10.44 -26.45 -7.04
CA MET A 2 -11.28 -27.18 -6.06
C MET A 2 -11.50 -28.66 -6.43
N ALA A 3 -11.80 -28.96 -7.70
CA ALA A 3 -11.97 -30.34 -8.18
C ALA A 3 -10.68 -31.21 -8.17
N ARG A 4 -9.50 -30.60 -7.90
CA ARG A 4 -8.21 -31.30 -7.81
C ARG A 4 -7.78 -31.57 -6.36
N GLY A 5 -8.64 -31.30 -5.37
CA GLY A 5 -8.35 -31.55 -3.96
C GLY A 5 -7.37 -30.59 -3.30
N HIS A 6 -7.07 -29.44 -3.92
CA HIS A 6 -6.22 -28.43 -3.28
C HIS A 6 -6.94 -27.76 -2.11
N ASN A 7 -6.20 -27.52 -1.03
CA ASN A 7 -6.71 -26.86 0.15
C ASN A 7 -7.19 -25.43 -0.19
N PRO A 8 -8.40 -24.99 0.19
CA PRO A 8 -8.88 -23.64 -0.12
C PRO A 8 -7.94 -22.51 0.29
N GLN A 9 -7.17 -22.70 1.37
CA GLN A 9 -6.15 -21.78 1.86
C GLN A 9 -5.02 -21.60 0.84
N ASP A 10 -4.60 -22.68 0.17
CA ASP A 10 -3.56 -22.62 -0.87
C ASP A 10 -4.06 -21.85 -2.09
N ILE A 11 -5.34 -22.03 -2.44
CA ILE A 11 -5.98 -21.30 -3.53
C ILE A 11 -6.04 -19.80 -3.21
N ALA A 12 -6.46 -19.44 -1.99
CA ALA A 12 -6.51 -18.04 -1.54
C ALA A 12 -5.11 -17.41 -1.50
N LEU A 13 -4.10 -18.15 -1.01
CA LEU A 13 -2.71 -17.67 -0.98
C LEU A 13 -2.16 -17.45 -2.39
N ALA A 14 -2.43 -18.36 -3.33
CA ALA A 14 -2.01 -18.20 -4.72
C ALA A 14 -2.64 -16.96 -5.38
N LEU A 15 -3.90 -16.64 -5.04
CA LEU A 15 -4.56 -15.42 -5.49
C LEU A 15 -3.90 -14.17 -4.92
N HIS A 16 -3.65 -14.13 -3.60
CA HIS A 16 -2.92 -13.02 -2.97
C HIS A 16 -1.54 -12.83 -3.58
N LEU A 17 -0.79 -13.91 -3.79
CA LEU A 17 0.54 -13.86 -4.40
C LEU A 17 0.49 -13.30 -5.82
N SER A 18 -0.50 -13.68 -6.63
CA SER A 18 -0.66 -13.17 -8.00
C SER A 18 -0.88 -11.65 -8.02
N VAL A 19 -1.72 -11.13 -7.13
CA VAL A 19 -1.97 -9.70 -6.99
C VAL A 19 -0.70 -8.96 -6.54
N VAL A 20 -0.02 -9.49 -5.52
CA VAL A 20 1.22 -8.89 -4.99
C VAL A 20 2.32 -8.85 -6.05
N LYS A 21 2.58 -9.95 -6.75
CA LYS A 21 3.63 -10.01 -7.78
C LYS A 21 3.41 -8.99 -8.89
N ARG A 22 2.17 -8.81 -9.33
CA ARG A 22 1.81 -7.79 -10.32
C ARG A 22 2.17 -6.39 -9.81
N SER A 23 1.72 -6.03 -8.62
CA SER A 23 1.99 -4.71 -8.04
C SER A 23 3.48 -4.48 -7.78
N VAL A 24 4.18 -5.48 -7.22
CA VAL A 24 5.61 -5.41 -6.91
C VAL A 24 6.46 -5.24 -8.16
N SER A 25 6.09 -5.86 -9.29
CA SER A 25 6.81 -5.68 -10.56
C SER A 25 6.88 -4.22 -11.01
N MET A 26 5.85 -3.43 -10.70
CA MET A 26 5.81 -1.99 -10.96
C MET A 26 6.57 -1.22 -9.88
N LEU A 27 6.36 -1.59 -8.60
CA LEU A 27 7.00 -0.92 -7.46
C LEU A 27 8.52 -1.04 -7.49
N LYS A 28 9.09 -2.16 -7.93
CA LYS A 28 10.56 -2.35 -8.02
C LYS A 28 11.28 -1.30 -8.87
N ARG A 29 10.57 -0.59 -9.75
CA ARG A 29 11.13 0.49 -10.57
C ARG A 29 11.25 1.82 -9.83
N VAL A 30 10.51 1.99 -8.73
CA VAL A 30 10.37 3.25 -7.99
C VAL A 30 10.69 3.13 -6.51
N ALA A 31 10.61 1.93 -5.94
CA ALA A 31 10.95 1.62 -4.55
C ALA A 31 12.47 1.49 -4.42
N THR A 32 13.13 2.64 -4.25
CA THR A 32 14.59 2.73 -4.23
C THR A 32 15.21 2.45 -2.86
N GLU A 33 14.45 2.61 -1.77
CA GLU A 33 14.99 2.55 -0.40
C GLU A 33 14.04 1.85 0.58
N SER A 34 14.62 1.25 1.62
CA SER A 34 13.92 0.71 2.80
C SER A 34 14.15 1.65 3.99
N PRO A 35 13.18 1.82 4.92
CA PRO A 35 11.87 1.17 4.96
C PRO A 35 10.84 1.79 3.99
N LEU A 36 9.84 0.99 3.60
CA LEU A 36 8.72 1.46 2.79
C LEU A 36 7.45 1.57 3.64
N VAL A 37 6.66 2.61 3.40
CA VAL A 37 5.34 2.75 4.03
C VAL A 37 4.28 2.12 3.12
N PHE A 38 3.42 1.27 3.67
CA PHE A 38 2.28 0.69 2.96
C PHE A 38 0.97 1.23 3.54
N SER A 39 0.23 1.99 2.72
CA SER A 39 -1.03 2.65 3.07
C SER A 39 -2.18 2.20 2.16
N GLY A 40 -3.40 2.63 2.50
CA GLY A 40 -4.65 2.17 1.89
C GLY A 40 -5.22 0.90 2.53
N GLY A 41 -6.46 0.55 2.22
CA GLY A 41 -7.16 -0.53 2.94
C GLY A 41 -6.60 -1.92 2.78
N VAL A 42 -5.88 -2.17 1.69
CA VAL A 42 -5.19 -3.45 1.49
C VAL A 42 -4.05 -3.63 2.52
N ALA A 43 -3.51 -2.54 3.08
CA ALA A 43 -2.49 -2.62 4.13
C ALA A 43 -3.01 -3.26 5.43
N ARG A 44 -4.33 -3.31 5.66
CA ARG A 44 -4.93 -4.05 6.78
C ARG A 44 -4.84 -5.57 6.59
N ASN A 45 -4.67 -6.05 5.36
CA ASN A 45 -4.48 -7.47 5.10
C ASN A 45 -3.02 -7.88 5.42
N ARG A 46 -2.84 -8.50 6.58
CA ARG A 46 -1.52 -8.96 7.05
C ARG A 46 -0.84 -9.93 6.09
N CYS A 47 -1.60 -10.79 5.39
CA CYS A 47 -1.03 -11.71 4.39
C CYS A 47 -0.42 -10.92 3.23
N VAL A 48 -1.17 -9.97 2.67
CA VAL A 48 -0.68 -9.12 1.57
C VAL A 48 0.53 -8.29 2.02
N ALA A 49 0.47 -7.65 3.19
CA ALA A 49 1.60 -6.89 3.72
C ALA A 49 2.88 -7.74 3.87
N THR A 50 2.74 -8.97 4.39
CA THR A 50 3.86 -9.90 4.54
C THR A 50 4.43 -10.32 3.19
N LEU A 51 3.56 -10.61 2.22
CA LEU A 51 3.98 -10.97 0.87
C LEU A 51 4.70 -9.80 0.16
N VAL A 52 4.19 -8.58 0.31
CA VAL A 52 4.83 -7.36 -0.25
C VAL A 52 6.22 -7.16 0.36
N ALA A 53 6.35 -7.26 1.70
CA ALA A 53 7.64 -7.15 2.39
C ALA A 53 8.67 -8.17 1.85
N LYS A 54 8.23 -9.42 1.66
CA LYS A 54 9.05 -10.50 1.13
C LYS A 54 9.47 -10.26 -0.32
N GLU A 55 8.53 -9.89 -1.19
CA GLU A 55 8.78 -9.71 -2.64
C GLU A 55 9.64 -8.48 -2.95
N LEU A 56 9.59 -7.45 -2.09
CA LEU A 56 10.43 -6.25 -2.17
C LEU A 56 11.73 -6.34 -1.35
N ASN A 57 11.90 -7.40 -0.54
CA ASN A 57 13.02 -7.53 0.40
C ASN A 57 13.23 -6.26 1.25
N SER A 58 12.13 -5.73 1.80
CA SER A 58 12.11 -4.44 2.50
C SER A 58 11.28 -4.51 3.77
N THR A 59 11.63 -3.66 4.74
CA THR A 59 10.82 -3.48 5.94
C THR A 59 9.59 -2.64 5.57
N ILE A 60 8.40 -3.18 5.80
CA ILE A 60 7.14 -2.48 5.54
C ILE A 60 6.60 -1.89 6.83
N LEU A 61 6.44 -0.57 6.85
CA LEU A 61 5.78 0.17 7.92
C LEU A 61 4.30 0.36 7.55
N ILE A 62 3.42 -0.01 8.48
CA ILE A 62 1.98 0.18 8.32
C ILE A 62 1.53 1.16 9.41
N PRO A 63 1.00 2.34 9.03
CA PRO A 63 0.49 3.29 10.00
C PRO A 63 -0.79 2.76 10.67
N PRO A 64 -1.17 3.27 11.86
CA PRO A 64 -2.34 2.77 12.61
C PRO A 64 -3.65 2.80 11.81
N GLU A 65 -3.87 3.87 11.04
CA GLU A 65 -5.02 4.04 10.17
C GLU A 65 -4.57 4.19 8.71
N PRO A 66 -4.24 3.09 8.02
CA PRO A 66 -3.66 3.14 6.68
C PRO A 66 -4.62 3.67 5.63
N ASP A 67 -5.92 3.49 5.83
CA ASP A 67 -7.00 3.98 4.97
C ASP A 67 -7.08 5.51 4.92
N LEU A 68 -6.65 6.19 5.98
CA LEU A 68 -6.84 7.64 6.15
C LEU A 68 -5.66 8.47 5.65
N ILE A 69 -4.54 7.84 5.30
CA ILE A 69 -3.29 8.55 4.97
C ILE A 69 -3.45 9.52 3.80
N GLY A 70 -4.21 9.15 2.78
CA GLY A 70 -4.48 10.04 1.65
C GLY A 70 -5.27 11.29 2.06
N ALA A 71 -6.33 11.11 2.84
CA ALA A 71 -7.15 12.22 3.35
C ALA A 71 -6.36 13.13 4.30
N LEU A 72 -5.55 12.53 5.18
CA LEU A 72 -4.64 13.27 6.06
C LEU A 72 -3.64 14.11 5.27
N GLY A 73 -3.04 13.55 4.22
CA GLY A 73 -2.13 14.26 3.32
C GLY A 73 -2.81 15.47 2.66
N ALA A 74 -4.04 15.31 2.18
CA ALA A 74 -4.82 16.41 1.60
C ALA A 74 -5.10 17.53 2.61
N ALA A 75 -5.49 17.18 3.85
CA ALA A 75 -5.76 18.13 4.91
C ALA A 75 -4.50 18.93 5.32
N LEU A 76 -3.37 18.24 5.45
CA LEU A 76 -2.08 18.87 5.75
C LEU A 76 -1.63 19.80 4.62
N HIS A 77 -1.78 19.37 3.37
CA HIS A 77 -1.44 20.20 2.21
C HIS A 77 -2.28 21.49 2.17
N CYS A 78 -3.60 21.38 2.39
CA CYS A 78 -4.48 22.54 2.48
C CYS A 78 -4.03 23.51 3.60
N ARG A 79 -3.79 22.98 4.80
CA ARG A 79 -3.29 23.77 5.93
C ARG A 79 -1.98 24.49 5.61
N GLN A 80 -1.03 23.81 4.95
CA GLN A 80 0.25 24.43 4.56
C GLN A 80 0.05 25.59 3.59
N ARG A 81 -0.85 25.46 2.61
CA ARG A 81 -1.16 26.53 1.65
C ARG A 81 -1.82 27.74 2.30
N MET A 82 -2.71 27.51 3.27
CA MET A 82 -3.34 28.59 4.04
C MET A 82 -2.30 29.38 4.86
N LEU A 83 -1.35 28.67 5.48
CA LEU A 83 -0.27 29.30 6.26
C LEU A 83 0.77 30.02 5.38
N SER A 84 0.93 29.58 4.12
CA SER A 84 1.88 30.17 3.16
C SER A 84 1.31 31.37 2.38
N GLY A 85 0.07 31.79 2.66
CA GLY A 85 -0.54 33.00 2.06
C GLY A 85 -1.04 32.84 0.62
N GLU A 86 -1.01 31.65 0.03
CA GLU A 86 -1.39 31.38 -1.38
C GLU A 86 -2.92 31.32 -1.62
N SER A 87 -3.73 31.84 -0.69
CA SER A 87 -5.14 31.46 -0.59
C SER A 87 -6.12 32.25 -1.49
N ARG A 88 -5.69 33.11 -2.43
CA ARG A 88 -6.63 33.96 -3.20
C ARG A 88 -6.25 34.31 -4.65
N ALA A 89 -5.83 33.36 -5.49
CA ALA A 89 -5.78 33.61 -6.92
C ALA A 89 -6.18 32.38 -7.73
N GLN A 90 -7.49 32.22 -7.93
CA GLN A 90 -8.13 31.61 -9.10
C GLN A 90 -9.64 31.54 -8.82
N SER A 91 -10.31 32.67 -9.04
CA SER A 91 -11.72 32.71 -9.44
C SER A 91 -11.78 33.15 -10.89
#